data_AF-A0A0C3CEX8-F1
#
_entry.id   AF-A0A0C3CEX8-F1
#
_cell.length_a   1.000
_cell.length_b   1.000
_cell.length_c   1.000
_cell.angle_alpha   90.00
_cell.angle_beta   90.00
_cell.angle_gamma   90.00
#
_symmetry.space_group_name_H-M   'P 1'
#
loop_
_entity.id
_entity.type
_entity.pdbx_description
1 polymer ?
#
loop_
_entity_poly.entity_id
_entity_poly.type
_entity_poly.pdbx_seq_one_letter_code
_entity_poly.pdbx_strand_id
1 'polypeptide(L)'
;IKIGSDLSPAERIAVEQTIKDFADIYALSVSEVKHIPGAYHKLHIPEGATFNTKIRQQHLSSPKAEYFSKALDVMLEAGICEPIDAKDVKCVSPITLATKAH
;
A
#
# COMPACT_ATOMS: atom_id res chain seq x y z
N ILE A 1 13.38 6.40 -12.04
CA ILE A 1 13.70 5.53 -13.20
C ILE A 1 15.07 5.91 -13.72
N LYS A 2 15.93 4.94 -14.09
CA LYS A 2 17.24 5.20 -14.71
C LYS A 2 17.23 4.55 -16.09
N ILE A 3 17.58 5.32 -17.12
CA ILE A 3 17.71 4.84 -18.51
C ILE A 3 19.21 4.65 -18.77
N GLY A 4 19.60 3.48 -19.31
CA GLY A 4 20.98 3.17 -19.67
C GLY A 4 21.51 4.06 -20.80
N SER A 5 22.84 4.17 -20.91
CA SER A 5 23.52 4.95 -21.96
C SER A 5 23.79 4.14 -23.23
N ASP A 6 23.38 2.87 -23.27
CA ASP A 6 23.60 1.90 -24.34
C ASP A 6 22.51 1.93 -25.44
N LEU A 7 21.55 2.84 -25.34
CA LEU A 7 20.49 3.01 -26.31
C LEU A 7 20.89 3.94 -27.45
N SER A 8 20.48 3.58 -28.67
CA SER A 8 20.49 4.52 -29.79
C SER A 8 19.50 5.67 -29.54
N PRO A 9 19.63 6.81 -30.27
CA PRO A 9 18.71 7.93 -30.11
C PRO A 9 17.24 7.55 -30.33
N ALA A 10 16.95 6.68 -31.28
CA ALA A 10 15.59 6.25 -31.60
C ALA A 10 15.00 5.36 -30.48
N GLU A 11 15.78 4.41 -29.97
CA GLU A 11 15.34 3.55 -28.85
C GLU A 11 15.12 4.36 -27.58
N ARG A 12 16.01 5.32 -27.30
CA ARG A 12 15.84 6.20 -26.14
C ARG A 12 14.54 6.99 -26.22
N ILE A 13 14.19 7.54 -27.39
CA ILE A 13 12.91 8.26 -27.58
C ILE A 13 11.73 7.32 -27.32
N ALA A 14 11.76 6.08 -27.83
CA ALA A 14 10.69 5.11 -27.60
C ALA A 14 10.53 4.75 -26.12
N VAL A 15 11.64 4.57 -25.38
CA VAL A 15 11.63 4.30 -23.94
C VAL A 15 11.07 5.49 -23.16
N GLU A 16 11.52 6.71 -23.46
CA GLU A 16 11.02 7.93 -22.80
C GLU A 16 9.52 8.14 -23.06
N GLN A 17 9.03 7.83 -24.26
CA GLN A 17 7.61 7.90 -24.58
C GLN A 17 6.81 6.85 -23.79
N THR A 18 7.29 5.61 -23.73
CA THR A 18 6.64 4.54 -22.96
C THR A 18 6.55 4.90 -21.46
N ILE A 19 7.62 5.45 -20.89
CA ILE A 19 7.62 5.89 -19.49
C ILE A 19 6.59 7.00 -19.27
N LYS A 20 6.43 7.93 -20.21
CA LYS A 20 5.42 8.99 -20.12
C LYS A 20 4.01 8.43 -20.22
N ASP A 21 3.79 7.50 -21.14
CA ASP A 21 2.48 6.90 -21.39
C ASP A 21 1.99 6.06 -20.19
N PHE A 22 2.91 5.50 -19.40
CA PHE A 22 2.63 4.67 -18.23
C PHE A 22 3.26 5.23 -16.95
N ALA A 23 3.33 6.55 -16.83
CA ALA A 23 4.01 7.23 -15.72
C ALA A 23 3.43 6.85 -14.35
N ASP A 24 2.12 6.62 -14.29
CA ASP A 24 1.38 6.14 -13.12
C ASP A 24 1.86 4.75 -12.66
N ILE A 25 2.03 3.81 -13.59
CA ILE A 25 2.54 2.47 -13.31
C ILE A 25 3.99 2.54 -12.80
N TYR A 26 4.83 3.33 -13.46
CA TYR A 26 6.25 3.43 -13.09
C TYR A 26 6.52 4.29 -11.85
N ALA A 27 5.60 5.17 -11.47
CA ALA A 27 5.69 5.93 -10.23
C ALA A 27 5.66 5.01 -8.99
N LEU A 28 5.10 3.79 -9.12
CA LEU A 28 4.83 2.89 -8.00
C LEU A 28 4.05 3.59 -6.88
N SER A 29 3.23 4.58 -7.24
CA SER A 29 2.45 5.34 -6.28
C SER A 29 1.20 4.56 -5.93
N VAL A 30 0.99 4.35 -4.63
CA VAL A 30 -0.24 3.73 -4.14
C VAL A 30 -1.49 4.59 -4.44
N SER A 31 -1.32 5.90 -4.67
CA SER A 31 -2.40 6.80 -5.07
C SER A 31 -2.96 6.53 -6.47
N GLU A 32 -2.21 5.86 -7.33
CA GLU A 32 -2.60 5.56 -8.71
C GLU A 32 -3.29 4.19 -8.82
N VAL A 33 -3.41 3.45 -7.71
CA VAL A 33 -4.07 2.14 -7.67
C VAL A 33 -5.59 2.33 -7.76
N LYS A 34 -6.16 2.07 -8.92
CA LYS A 34 -7.62 2.11 -9.14
C LYS A 34 -8.25 0.78 -8.77
N HIS A 35 -9.27 0.81 -7.91
CA HIS A 35 -10.10 -0.34 -7.64
C HIS A 35 -10.81 -0.80 -8.92
N ILE A 36 -10.78 -2.10 -9.20
CA ILE A 36 -11.59 -2.69 -10.28
C ILE A 36 -13.04 -2.74 -9.76
N PRO A 37 -14.00 -2.06 -10.40
CA PRO A 37 -15.39 -2.07 -9.96
C PRO A 37 -15.93 -3.50 -9.89
N GLY A 38 -16.50 -3.87 -8.74
CA GLY A 38 -17.07 -5.20 -8.51
C GLY A 38 -16.07 -6.30 -8.16
N ALA A 39 -14.76 -6.03 -8.16
CA ALA A 39 -13.77 -6.99 -7.68
C ALA A 39 -13.66 -6.94 -6.15
N TYR A 40 -14.10 -8.01 -5.48
CA TYR A 40 -14.02 -8.15 -4.04
C TYR A 40 -13.24 -9.39 -3.64
N HIS A 41 -12.34 -9.24 -2.68
CA HIS A 41 -11.71 -10.38 -2.03
C HIS A 41 -12.66 -10.97 -0.98
N LYS A 42 -13.18 -12.17 -1.23
CA LYS A 42 -14.04 -12.88 -0.28
C LYS A 42 -13.18 -13.73 0.66
N LEU A 43 -13.07 -13.29 1.91
CA LEU A 43 -12.45 -14.09 2.97
C LEU A 43 -13.34 -15.30 3.30
N HIS A 44 -12.77 -16.51 3.23
CA HIS A 44 -13.45 -17.73 3.66
C HIS A 44 -13.26 -17.92 5.17
N ILE A 45 -14.21 -17.40 5.95
CA ILE A 45 -14.20 -17.50 7.41
C ILE A 45 -14.96 -18.77 7.81
N PRO A 46 -14.32 -19.74 8.51
CA PRO A 46 -15.01 -20.92 9.00
C PRO A 46 -16.17 -20.57 9.95
N GLU A 47 -17.20 -21.40 9.96
CA GLU A 47 -18.30 -21.26 10.90
C GLU A 47 -17.80 -21.40 12.34
N GLY A 48 -18.28 -20.54 13.24
CA GLY A 48 -17.85 -20.51 14.64
C GLY A 48 -16.44 -19.93 14.88
N ALA A 49 -15.76 -19.43 13.85
CA ALA A 49 -14.47 -18.77 14.04
C ALA A 49 -14.59 -17.55 14.98
N THR A 50 -13.67 -17.46 15.94
CA THR A 50 -13.56 -16.32 16.84
C THR A 50 -12.28 -15.55 16.54
N PHE A 51 -12.38 -14.23 16.52
CA PHE A 51 -11.25 -13.33 16.26
C PHE A 51 -11.01 -12.44 17.46
N ASN A 52 -9.75 -12.03 17.64
CA ASN A 52 -9.43 -11.03 18.64
C ASN A 52 -9.96 -9.66 18.19
N THR A 53 -10.76 -9.00 19.01
CA THR A 53 -11.23 -7.62 18.80
C THR A 53 -10.50 -6.62 19.68
N LYS A 54 -9.64 -7.09 20.61
CA LYS A 54 -8.88 -6.23 21.52
C LYS A 54 -7.61 -5.73 20.83
N ILE A 55 -7.49 -4.41 20.78
CA ILE A 55 -6.29 -3.72 20.29
C ILE A 55 -5.15 -3.94 21.27
N ARG A 56 -4.15 -4.74 20.86
CA ARG A 56 -2.89 -4.96 21.60
C ARG A 56 -1.71 -4.55 20.73
N GLN A 57 -1.71 -3.29 20.30
CA GLN A 57 -0.63 -2.76 19.48
C GLN A 57 0.64 -2.60 20.32
N GLN A 58 1.76 -3.14 19.83
CA GLN A 58 3.06 -2.87 20.44
C GLN A 58 3.44 -1.41 20.24
N HIS A 59 4.05 -0.82 21.26
CA HIS A 59 4.52 0.56 21.20
C HIS A 59 5.55 0.72 20.07
N LEU A 60 5.33 1.72 19.20
CA LEU A 60 6.29 2.13 18.19
C LEU A 60 7.13 3.29 18.75
N SER A 61 8.45 3.21 18.62
CA SER A 61 9.33 4.35 18.94
C SER A 61 9.00 5.56 18.06
N SER A 62 9.32 6.79 18.51
CA SER A 62 8.95 8.02 17.78
C SER A 62 9.32 8.00 16.29
N PRO A 63 10.53 7.58 15.86
CA PRO A 63 10.86 7.52 14.44
C PRO A 63 10.00 6.51 13.65
N LYS A 64 9.67 5.37 14.28
CA LYS A 64 8.82 4.34 13.69
C LYS A 64 7.36 4.79 13.60
N ALA A 65 6.87 5.48 14.63
CA ALA A 65 5.52 6.03 14.67
C ALA A 65 5.34 7.12 13.61
N GLU A 66 6.32 8.01 13.44
CA GLU A 66 6.28 9.07 12.41
C GLU A 66 6.29 8.46 11.00
N TYR A 67 7.15 7.47 10.75
CA TYR A 67 7.15 6.74 9.49
C TYR A 67 5.81 6.06 9.22
N PHE A 68 5.26 5.36 10.21
CA PHE A 68 3.98 4.66 10.08
C PHE A 68 2.82 5.64 9.82
N SER A 69 2.79 6.77 10.52
CA SER A 69 1.75 7.79 10.35
C SER A 69 1.77 8.36 8.94
N LYS A 70 2.96 8.72 8.40
CA LYS A 70 3.09 9.19 7.02
C LYS A 70 2.59 8.16 5.99
N ALA A 71 2.88 6.88 6.23
CA ALA A 71 2.40 5.81 5.36
C ALA A 71 0.86 5.65 5.44
N LEU A 72 0.28 5.78 6.64
CA LEU A 72 -1.17 5.76 6.83
C LEU A 72 -1.85 6.93 6.13
N ASP A 73 -1.32 8.14 6.24
CA ASP A 73 -1.87 9.34 5.60
C ASP A 73 -1.97 9.13 4.08
N VAL A 74 -0.91 8.61 3.46
CA VAL A 74 -0.91 8.27 2.03
C VAL A 74 -1.98 7.22 1.67
N MET A 75 -2.18 6.19 2.51
CA MET A 75 -3.21 5.17 2.27
C MET A 75 -4.63 5.71 2.45
N LEU A 76 -4.84 6.62 3.41
CA LEU A 76 -6.11 7.30 3.63
C LEU A 76 -6.45 8.22 2.47
N GLU A 77 -5.50 9.04 2.02
CA GLU A 77 -5.66 9.92 0.85
C GLU A 77 -5.93 9.14 -0.44
N ALA A 78 -5.31 7.96 -0.59
CA ALA A 78 -5.53 7.07 -1.72
C ALA A 78 -6.83 6.23 -1.62
N GLY A 79 -7.56 6.29 -0.50
CA GLY A 79 -8.79 5.51 -0.28
C GLY A 79 -8.54 4.00 -0.10
N ILE A 80 -7.31 3.60 0.24
CA ILE A 80 -6.92 2.19 0.45
C ILE A 80 -7.42 1.68 1.81
N CYS A 81 -7.45 2.56 2.80
CA CYS A 81 -8.00 2.27 4.12
C CYS A 81 -8.88 3.42 4.60
N GLU A 82 -9.70 3.14 5.62
CA GLU A 82 -10.60 4.12 6.22
C GLU A 82 -10.67 3.90 7.75
N PRO A 83 -11.01 4.94 8.52
CA PRO A 83 -11.31 4.80 9.94
C PRO A 83 -12.54 3.91 10.16
N ILE A 84 -12.50 3.07 11.18
CA ILE A 84 -13.63 2.24 11.61
C ILE A 84 -13.94 2.50 13.08
N ASP A 85 -15.24 2.59 13.41
CA ASP A 85 -15.68 2.66 14.79
C ASP A 85 -15.31 1.37 15.54
N ALA A 86 -14.81 1.49 16.77
CA ALA A 86 -14.37 0.34 17.57
C ALA A 86 -15.47 -0.72 17.77
N LYS A 87 -16.75 -0.33 17.74
CA LYS A 87 -17.92 -1.22 17.87
C LYS A 87 -18.12 -2.12 16.63
N ASP A 88 -17.63 -1.68 15.46
CA ASP A 88 -17.83 -2.35 14.17
C ASP A 88 -16.63 -3.25 13.80
N VAL A 89 -15.57 -3.21 14.63
CA VAL A 89 -14.37 -4.03 14.46
C VAL A 89 -14.67 -5.50 14.74
N LYS A 90 -14.50 -6.33 13.69
CA LYS A 90 -14.69 -7.79 13.78
C LYS A 90 -13.40 -8.56 14.06
N CYS A 91 -12.25 -7.96 13.80
CA CYS A 91 -10.93 -8.57 13.99
C CYS A 91 -9.86 -7.47 14.08
N VAL A 92 -8.85 -7.67 14.92
CA VAL A 92 -7.67 -6.81 15.04
C VAL A 92 -6.42 -7.68 15.09
N SER A 93 -5.46 -7.32 14.26
CA SER A 93 -4.09 -7.85 14.31
C SER A 93 -3.11 -6.72 14.62
N PRO A 94 -2.09 -6.97 15.45
CA PRO A 94 -1.04 -5.98 15.70
C PRO A 94 -0.23 -5.74 14.42
N ILE A 95 0.20 -4.49 14.25
CA ILE A 95 1.06 -4.07 13.14
C ILE A 95 2.52 -4.16 13.57
N THR A 96 3.33 -4.84 12.77
CA THR A 96 4.78 -4.90 12.93
C THR A 96 5.45 -4.25 11.72
N LEU A 97 6.28 -3.24 11.96
CA LEU A 97 7.10 -2.63 10.91
C LEU A 97 8.30 -3.52 10.62
N ALA A 98 8.31 -4.14 9.44
CA ALA A 98 9.44 -4.94 8.97
C ALA A 98 10.60 -4.05 8.52
N THR A 99 11.82 -4.46 8.83
CA THR A 99 13.04 -3.86 8.30
C THR A 99 13.27 -4.37 6.88
N LYS A 100 13.59 -3.49 5.93
CA LYS A 100 14.00 -3.94 4.59
C LYS A 100 15.32 -4.71 4.71
N ALA A 101 15.39 -5.91 4.12
CA ALA A 101 16.67 -6.58 3.93
C ALA A 101 17.53 -5.71 3.00
N HIS A 102 18.77 -5.45 3.41
CA HIS A 102 19.72 -4.61 2.69
C HIS A 102 20.09 -5.20 1.32
#